data_AF-A0A4C1SAJ7-F1
#
_entry.id   AF-A0A4C1SAJ7-F1
#
_cell.length_a   1.000
_cell.length_b   1.000
_cell.length_c   1.000
_cell.angle_alpha   90.00
_cell.angle_beta   90.00
_cell.angle_gamma   90.00
#
_symmetry.space_group_name_H-M   'P 1'
#
loop_
_entity.id
_entity.type
_entity.pdbx_description
1 polymer ?
#
loop_
_entity_poly.entity_id
_entity_poly.type
_entity_poly.pdbx_seq_one_letter_code
_entity_poly.pdbx_strand_id
1 'polypeptide(L)'
;MLKRFYELRKEISDFMQIKNKPLSELNDPKWICDLAFLVDLTGYLNDLNLKLQKQGQLVNDLYSHLKAFQNKIRLWEAQMLSGNSYHFTTLSAYENIAYAQYAEELKLLSEQFSNRFSDFKNMEDCFNLFATPTKSNVKNATIHLQMDLRKLIPKI
;
A
#
# COMPACT_ATOMS: atom_id res chain seq x y z
N MET A 1 5.16 -11.71 10.32
CA MET A 1 6.25 -12.71 10.34
C MET A 1 7.63 -12.06 10.19
N LEU A 2 7.87 -11.26 9.13
CA LEU A 2 9.17 -10.58 8.91
C LEU A 2 9.60 -9.67 10.07
N LYS A 3 8.68 -8.87 10.64
CA LYS A 3 8.98 -8.04 11.81
C LYS A 3 9.60 -8.83 12.96
N ARG A 4 9.04 -10.00 13.28
CA ARG A 4 9.54 -10.87 14.36
C ARG A 4 10.92 -11.44 14.02
N PHE A 5 11.13 -11.84 12.77
CA PHE A 5 12.44 -12.28 12.31
C PHE A 5 13.49 -11.17 12.43
N TYR A 6 13.15 -9.94 11.98
CA TYR A 6 14.04 -8.79 12.07
C TYR A 6 14.39 -8.44 13.53
N GLU A 7 13.41 -8.45 14.44
CA GLU A 7 13.62 -8.22 15.87
C GLU A 7 14.56 -9.25 16.50
N LEU A 8 14.44 -10.52 16.10
CA LEU A 8 15.24 -11.64 16.65
C LEU A 8 16.50 -11.97 15.84
N ARG A 9 16.89 -11.12 14.88
CA ARG A 9 17.94 -11.45 13.92
C ARG A 9 19.29 -11.76 14.58
N LYS A 10 19.60 -11.13 15.72
CA LYS A 10 20.85 -11.38 16.44
C LYS A 10 20.84 -12.77 17.07
N GLU A 11 19.76 -13.09 17.79
CA GLU A 11 19.55 -14.39 18.43
C GLU A 11 19.50 -15.52 17.41
N ILE A 12 18.88 -15.27 16.25
CA ILE A 12 18.88 -16.21 15.12
C ILE A 12 20.30 -16.42 14.59
N SER A 13 21.07 -15.34 14.41
CA SER A 13 22.48 -15.44 13.98
C SER A 13 23.31 -16.26 14.96
N ASP A 14 23.21 -15.98 16.26
CA ASP A 14 23.94 -16.68 17.32
C ASP A 14 23.57 -18.16 17.36
N PHE A 15 22.27 -18.47 17.30
CA PHE A 15 21.79 -19.85 17.26
C PHE A 15 22.34 -20.61 16.05
N MET A 16 22.36 -19.97 14.88
CA MET A 16 22.84 -20.56 13.64
C MET A 16 24.36 -20.77 13.66
N GLN A 17 25.13 -19.89 14.31
CA GLN A 17 26.56 -20.11 14.59
C GLN A 17 26.78 -21.33 15.49
N ILE A 18 26.03 -21.48 16.58
CA ILE A 18 26.11 -22.66 17.47
C ILE A 18 25.82 -23.96 16.71
N LYS A 19 24.92 -23.91 15.73
CA LYS A 19 24.60 -25.06 14.86
C LYS A 19 25.62 -25.29 13.73
N ASN A 20 26.72 -24.55 13.71
CA ASN A 20 27.75 -24.58 12.67
C ASN A 20 27.16 -24.33 11.26
N LYS A 21 26.16 -23.44 11.17
CA LYS A 21 25.48 -23.02 9.94
C LYS A 21 25.33 -21.50 9.91
N PRO A 22 26.43 -20.73 9.88
CA PRO A 22 26.36 -19.27 9.96
C PRO A 22 25.55 -18.70 8.79
N LEU A 23 24.74 -17.67 9.08
CA LEU A 23 23.99 -16.90 8.09
C LEU A 23 24.76 -15.62 7.78
N SER A 24 25.53 -15.60 6.70
CA SER A 24 26.33 -14.45 6.28
C SER A 24 25.49 -13.19 6.03
N GLU A 25 24.25 -13.37 5.59
CA GLU A 25 23.28 -12.33 5.28
C GLU A 25 22.96 -11.45 6.50
N LEU A 26 22.97 -12.03 7.71
CA LEU A 26 22.71 -11.30 8.95
C LEU A 26 23.89 -10.42 9.39
N ASN A 27 25.02 -10.49 8.67
CA ASN A 27 26.17 -9.60 8.84
C ASN A 27 26.35 -8.64 7.65
N ASP A 28 25.56 -8.76 6.58
CA ASP A 28 25.63 -7.88 5.42
C ASP A 28 24.75 -6.64 5.65
N PRO A 29 25.33 -5.42 5.75
CA PRO A 29 24.57 -4.19 5.95
C PRO A 29 23.53 -3.95 4.86
N LYS A 30 23.84 -4.30 3.59
CA LYS A 30 22.90 -4.13 2.49
C LYS A 30 21.69 -5.05 2.66
N TRP A 31 21.94 -6.33 2.95
CA TRP A 31 20.88 -7.30 3.16
C TRP A 31 19.97 -6.90 4.33
N ILE A 32 20.55 -6.39 5.41
CA ILE A 32 19.79 -5.91 6.57
C ILE A 32 18.93 -4.69 6.22
N CYS A 33 19.44 -3.74 5.41
CA CYS A 33 18.63 -2.63 4.89
C CYS A 33 17.48 -3.14 4.01
N ASP A 34 17.74 -4.09 3.12
CA ASP A 34 16.71 -4.70 2.26
C ASP A 34 15.63 -5.38 3.12
N LEU A 35 16.02 -6.11 4.17
CA LEU A 35 15.08 -6.68 5.14
C LEU A 35 14.29 -5.60 5.89
N ALA A 36 14.95 -4.53 6.34
CA ALA A 36 14.29 -3.44 7.06
C ALA A 36 13.21 -2.75 6.21
N PHE A 37 13.52 -2.49 4.93
CA PHE A 37 12.55 -1.98 3.96
C PHE A 37 11.35 -2.93 3.81
N LEU A 38 11.61 -4.24 3.66
CA LEU A 38 10.56 -5.25 3.54
C LEU A 38 9.70 -5.38 4.81
N VAL A 39 10.28 -5.22 6.01
CA VAL A 39 9.53 -5.23 7.27
C VAL A 39 8.50 -4.11 7.30
N ASP A 40 8.91 -2.88 6.95
CA ASP A 40 8.00 -1.73 6.91
C ASP A 40 6.95 -1.91 5.80
N LEU A 41 7.37 -2.26 4.58
CA LEU A 41 6.47 -2.42 3.44
C LEU A 41 5.43 -3.51 3.65
N THR A 42 5.85 -4.68 4.17
CA THR A 42 4.92 -5.78 4.46
C THR A 42 4.01 -5.47 5.65
N GLY A 43 4.45 -4.64 6.60
CA GLY A 43 3.58 -4.07 7.62
C GLY A 43 2.43 -3.26 7.00
N TYR A 44 2.75 -2.36 6.08
CA TYR A 44 1.76 -1.57 5.37
C TYR A 44 0.79 -2.40 4.51
N LEU A 45 1.30 -3.43 3.83
CA LEU A 45 0.47 -4.37 3.08
C LEU A 45 -0.46 -5.16 4.01
N ASN A 46 0.02 -5.57 5.18
CA ASN A 46 -0.81 -6.26 6.16
C ASN A 46 -1.91 -5.34 6.71
N ASP A 47 -1.61 -4.08 7.00
CA ASP A 47 -2.60 -3.10 7.44
C ASP A 47 -3.69 -2.87 6.38
N LEU A 48 -3.30 -2.78 5.10
CA LEU A 48 -4.27 -2.73 4.01
C LEU A 48 -5.11 -4.01 3.97
N ASN A 49 -4.47 -5.18 4.04
CA ASN A 49 -5.17 -6.46 3.99
C ASN A 49 -6.20 -6.61 5.12
N LEU A 50 -5.85 -6.23 6.35
CA LEU A 50 -6.79 -6.21 7.47
C LEU A 50 -7.95 -5.23 7.24
N LYS A 51 -7.68 -4.07 6.63
CA LYS A 51 -8.74 -3.12 6.25
C LYS A 51 -9.66 -3.66 5.15
N LEU A 52 -9.16 -4.49 4.24
CA LEU A 52 -9.97 -5.08 3.17
C LEU A 52 -10.76 -6.31 3.62
N GLN A 53 -10.31 -7.00 4.67
CA GLN A 53 -10.97 -8.18 5.24
C GLN A 53 -12.07 -7.84 6.26
N LYS A 54 -12.24 -6.55 6.60
CA LYS A 54 -13.24 -6.14 7.59
C LYS A 54 -14.65 -6.38 7.05
N GLN A 55 -15.50 -6.99 7.87
CA GLN A 55 -16.89 -7.26 7.47
C GLN A 55 -17.73 -5.98 7.46
N GLY A 56 -18.79 -5.99 6.64
CA GLY A 56 -19.76 -4.88 6.55
C GLY A 56 -19.29 -3.69 5.72
N GLN A 57 -18.21 -3.84 4.94
CA GLN A 57 -17.74 -2.82 4.01
C GLN A 57 -18.48 -2.90 2.68
N LEU A 58 -18.82 -1.74 2.13
CA LEU A 58 -19.32 -1.64 0.78
C LEU A 58 -18.15 -1.66 -0.22
N VAL A 59 -18.45 -1.96 -1.48
CA VAL A 59 -17.42 -2.02 -2.54
C VAL A 59 -16.71 -0.68 -2.72
N ASN A 60 -17.42 0.44 -2.55
CA ASN A 60 -16.81 1.78 -2.58
C ASN A 60 -15.85 2.01 -1.42
N ASP A 61 -16.10 1.42 -0.23
CA ASP A 61 -15.20 1.52 0.91
C ASP A 61 -13.90 0.77 0.62
N LEU A 62 -14.01 -0.45 0.09
CA LEU A 62 -12.86 -1.25 -0.34
C LEU A 62 -12.03 -0.50 -1.39
N TYR A 63 -12.69 0.07 -2.40
CA TYR A 63 -12.01 0.87 -3.43
C TYR A 63 -11.32 2.11 -2.84
N SER A 64 -11.96 2.79 -1.88
CA SER A 64 -11.37 3.96 -1.21
C SER A 64 -10.09 3.58 -0.45
N HIS A 65 -10.05 2.41 0.19
CA HIS A 65 -8.86 1.90 0.88
C HIS A 65 -7.72 1.60 -0.09
N LEU A 66 -8.03 0.98 -1.23
CA LEU A 66 -7.06 0.72 -2.31
C LEU A 66 -6.49 2.02 -2.87
N LYS A 67 -7.35 2.99 -3.20
CA LYS A 67 -6.94 4.30 -3.75
C LYS A 67 -6.08 5.09 -2.77
N ALA A 68 -6.46 5.10 -1.49
CA ALA A 68 -5.67 5.72 -0.44
C ALA A 68 -4.29 5.06 -0.30
N PHE A 69 -4.21 3.73 -0.41
CA PHE A 69 -2.94 3.01 -0.35
C PHE A 69 -2.05 3.30 -1.56
N GLN A 70 -2.60 3.33 -2.78
CA GLN A 70 -1.84 3.73 -3.98
C GLN A 70 -1.27 5.14 -3.85
N ASN A 71 -2.03 6.08 -3.30
CA ASN A 71 -1.54 7.43 -3.04
C ASN A 71 -0.40 7.45 -2.00
N LYS A 72 -0.44 6.58 -0.99
CA LYS A 72 0.66 6.41 -0.05
C LYS A 72 1.91 5.87 -0.73
N ILE A 73 1.78 4.86 -1.60
CA ILE A 73 2.94 4.32 -2.35
C ILE A 73 3.62 5.42 -3.16
N ARG A 74 2.85 6.23 -3.90
CA ARG A 74 3.39 7.37 -4.69
C ARG A 74 4.07 8.41 -3.81
N LEU A 75 3.51 8.69 -2.62
CA LEU A 75 4.13 9.59 -1.66
C LEU A 75 5.46 9.02 -1.17
N TRP A 76 5.49 7.74 -0.79
CA TRP A 76 6.70 7.06 -0.33
C TRP A 76 7.76 6.98 -1.42
N GLU A 77 7.39 6.74 -2.67
CA GLU A 77 8.29 6.78 -3.82
C GLU A 77 8.99 8.15 -3.93
N ALA A 78 8.21 9.25 -3.91
CA ALA A 78 8.76 10.60 -3.95
C ALA A 78 9.64 10.93 -2.74
N GLN A 79 9.26 10.45 -1.56
CA GLN A 79 10.08 10.59 -0.35
C GLN A 79 11.39 9.81 -0.46
N MET A 80 11.37 8.57 -0.97
CA MET A 80 12.58 7.80 -1.22
C MET A 80 13.50 8.52 -2.21
N LEU A 81 12.97 9.03 -3.32
CA LEU A 81 13.75 9.80 -4.29
C LEU A 81 14.39 11.07 -3.71
N SER A 82 13.80 11.64 -2.65
CA SER A 82 14.36 12.79 -1.93
C SER A 82 15.25 12.41 -0.75
N GLY A 83 15.59 11.13 -0.57
CA GLY A 83 16.42 10.65 0.53
C GLY A 83 15.70 10.66 1.88
N ASN A 84 14.36 10.59 1.89
CA ASN A 84 13.54 10.64 3.09
C ASN A 84 12.89 9.27 3.38
N SER A 85 13.36 8.62 4.45
CA SER A 85 12.84 7.35 4.95
C SER A 85 11.94 7.50 6.19
N TYR A 86 11.40 8.69 6.49
CA TYR A 86 10.67 8.97 7.74
C TYR A 86 9.52 7.98 8.04
N HIS A 87 8.79 7.53 7.02
CA HIS A 87 7.72 6.54 7.18
C HIS A 87 8.22 5.09 7.13
N PHE A 88 9.49 4.83 6.86
CA PHE A 88 10.06 3.49 6.91
C PHE A 88 10.89 3.40 8.18
N THR A 89 10.21 3.29 9.32
CA THR A 89 10.83 3.42 10.66
C THR A 89 11.91 2.37 10.93
N THR A 90 11.78 1.18 10.35
CA THR A 90 12.78 0.12 10.49
C THR A 90 13.99 0.46 9.62
N LEU A 91 13.75 0.94 8.39
CA LEU A 91 14.80 1.35 7.46
C LEU A 91 15.52 2.63 7.90
N SER A 92 14.84 3.58 8.53
CA SER A 92 15.41 4.86 8.96
C SER A 92 16.44 4.73 10.08
N ALA A 93 16.61 3.53 10.64
CA ALA A 93 17.67 3.21 11.58
C ALA A 93 19.06 3.06 10.91
N TYR A 94 19.14 3.17 9.58
CA TYR A 94 20.35 2.96 8.80
C TYR A 94 20.75 4.22 8.02
N GLU A 95 22.05 4.42 7.82
CA GLU A 95 22.58 5.63 7.16
C GLU A 95 22.79 5.44 5.64
N ASN A 96 23.32 4.27 5.24
CA ASN A 96 23.66 3.96 3.83
C ASN A 96 22.47 3.33 3.09
N ILE A 97 21.34 4.02 3.05
CA ILE A 97 20.11 3.54 2.44
C ILE A 97 20.19 3.68 0.91
N ALA A 98 19.88 2.59 0.19
CA ALA A 98 19.78 2.56 -1.27
C ALA A 98 18.46 3.19 -1.77
N TYR A 99 18.25 4.47 -1.48
CA TYR A 99 17.01 5.21 -1.73
C TYR A 99 16.43 5.04 -3.14
N ALA A 100 17.27 5.13 -4.17
CA ALA A 100 16.84 4.97 -5.57
C ALA A 100 16.32 3.55 -5.87
N GLN A 101 16.93 2.52 -5.27
CA GLN A 101 16.47 1.13 -5.43
C GLN A 101 15.07 0.98 -4.82
N TYR A 102 14.86 1.46 -3.59
CA TYR A 102 13.57 1.35 -2.90
C TYR A 102 12.47 2.19 -3.55
N ALA A 103 12.81 3.34 -4.14
CA ALA A 103 11.89 4.10 -4.96
C ALA A 103 11.40 3.30 -6.18
N GLU A 104 12.29 2.61 -6.90
CA GLU A 104 11.90 1.78 -8.04
C GLU A 104 11.00 0.61 -7.61
N GLU A 105 11.30 -0.04 -6.47
CA GLU A 105 10.43 -1.09 -5.92
C GLU A 105 9.02 -0.57 -5.58
N LEU A 106 8.92 0.64 -5.02
CA LEU A 106 7.63 1.27 -4.73
C LEU A 106 6.86 1.63 -6.01
N LYS A 107 7.56 2.11 -7.03
CA LYS A 107 6.98 2.40 -8.34
C LYS A 107 6.43 1.13 -8.99
N LEU A 108 7.22 0.05 -9.02
CA LEU A 108 6.79 -1.26 -9.51
C LEU A 108 5.57 -1.75 -8.73
N LEU A 109 5.57 -1.63 -7.41
CA LEU A 109 4.41 -1.99 -6.58
C LEU A 109 3.16 -1.17 -6.96
N SER A 110 3.30 0.14 -7.16
CA SER A 110 2.20 1.04 -7.59
C SER A 110 1.60 0.61 -8.94
N GLU A 111 2.45 0.22 -9.89
CA GLU A 111 2.05 -0.31 -11.20
C GLU A 111 1.31 -1.64 -11.07
N GLN A 112 1.83 -2.57 -10.25
CA GLN A 112 1.16 -3.86 -10.00
C GLN A 112 -0.22 -3.67 -9.35
N PHE A 113 -0.35 -2.75 -8.40
CA PHE A 113 -1.67 -2.39 -7.84
C PHE A 113 -2.60 -1.82 -8.90
N SER A 114 -2.10 -0.94 -9.76
CA SER A 114 -2.90 -0.31 -10.83
C SER A 114 -3.41 -1.35 -11.83
N ASN A 115 -2.57 -2.31 -12.21
CA ASN A 115 -2.93 -3.39 -13.13
C ASN A 115 -3.93 -4.35 -12.49
N ARG A 116 -3.67 -4.80 -11.26
CA ARG A 116 -4.50 -5.77 -10.55
C ARG A 116 -5.90 -5.25 -10.24
N PHE A 117 -6.04 -3.95 -9.97
CA PHE A 117 -7.33 -3.32 -9.60
C PHE A 117 -7.89 -2.42 -10.71
N SER A 118 -7.48 -2.67 -11.97
CA SER A 118 -7.94 -1.91 -13.14
C SER A 118 -9.47 -1.96 -13.33
N ASP A 119 -10.10 -3.09 -13.02
CA ASP A 119 -11.57 -3.23 -13.09
C ASP A 119 -12.31 -2.26 -12.16
N PHE A 120 -11.78 -2.01 -10.96
CA PHE A 120 -12.37 -1.04 -10.04
C PHE A 120 -12.27 0.39 -10.55
N LYS A 121 -11.23 0.70 -11.33
CA LYS A 121 -11.11 2.01 -12.00
C LYS A 121 -12.20 2.19 -13.04
N ASN A 122 -12.56 1.13 -13.77
CA ASN A 122 -13.66 1.16 -14.73
C ASN A 122 -15.04 1.31 -14.06
N MET A 123 -15.14 0.97 -12.77
CA MET A 123 -16.34 1.13 -11.94
C MET A 123 -16.35 2.42 -11.11
N GLU A 124 -15.33 3.29 -11.24
CA GLU A 124 -15.19 4.49 -10.43
C GLU A 124 -16.41 5.42 -10.54
N ASP A 125 -16.96 5.56 -11.74
CA ASP A 125 -18.18 6.34 -11.97
C ASP A 125 -19.40 5.75 -11.24
N CYS A 126 -19.53 4.43 -11.21
CA CYS A 126 -20.59 3.74 -10.46
C CYS A 126 -20.42 3.94 -8.95
N PHE A 127 -19.19 3.91 -8.44
CA PHE A 127 -18.93 4.16 -7.01
C PHE A 127 -19.24 5.62 -6.64
N ASN A 128 -18.87 6.57 -7.49
CA ASN A 128 -19.15 8.00 -7.27
C ASN A 128 -20.66 8.29 -7.31
N LEU A 129 -21.40 7.62 -8.20
CA LEU A 129 -22.85 7.67 -8.28
C LEU A 129 -23.51 7.20 -6.98
N PHE A 130 -23.01 6.13 -6.39
CA PHE A 130 -23.58 5.57 -5.15
C PHE A 130 -23.18 6.38 -3.91
N ALA A 131 -21.91 6.79 -3.82
CA ALA A 131 -21.39 7.52 -2.67
C ALA A 131 -21.90 8.97 -2.61
N THR A 132 -22.07 9.61 -3.77
CA THR A 132 -22.54 11.00 -3.87
C THR A 132 -23.56 11.19 -5.01
N PRO A 133 -24.77 10.62 -4.90
CA PRO A 133 -25.77 10.61 -5.98
C PRO A 133 -26.16 12.03 -6.45
N THR A 134 -26.09 13.00 -5.56
CA THR A 134 -26.44 14.40 -5.82
C THR A 134 -25.32 15.21 -6.46
N LYS A 135 -24.07 14.71 -6.44
CA LYS A 135 -22.90 15.35 -7.05
C LYS A 135 -22.44 14.64 -8.34
N SER A 136 -22.95 13.44 -8.60
CA SER A 136 -22.64 12.68 -9.81
C SER A 136 -23.29 13.27 -11.06
N ASN A 137 -22.57 13.22 -12.19
CA ASN A 137 -23.09 13.65 -13.47
C ASN A 137 -24.22 12.69 -13.92
N VAL A 138 -25.46 13.18 -13.90
CA VAL A 138 -26.66 12.41 -14.30
C VAL A 138 -26.49 11.78 -15.69
N LYS A 139 -25.74 12.40 -16.60
CA LYS A 139 -25.51 11.89 -17.96
C LYS A 139 -24.66 10.62 -17.99
N ASN A 140 -23.83 10.38 -16.97
CA ASN A 140 -22.95 9.21 -16.88
C ASN A 140 -23.65 8.00 -16.21
N ALA A 141 -24.83 8.21 -15.62
CA ALA A 141 -25.61 7.12 -15.06
C ALA A 141 -26.33 6.32 -16.15
N THR A 142 -26.61 5.04 -15.89
CA THR A 142 -27.48 4.22 -16.73
C THR A 142 -28.85 4.87 -16.90
N ILE A 143 -29.42 4.80 -18.11
CA ILE A 143 -30.65 5.50 -18.51
C ILE A 143 -31.79 5.34 -17.49
N HIS A 144 -31.96 4.15 -16.93
CA HIS A 144 -33.01 3.86 -15.95
C HIS A 144 -32.82 4.57 -14.59
N LEU A 145 -31.59 4.95 -14.21
CA LEU A 145 -31.31 5.68 -12.97
C LEU A 145 -31.35 7.20 -13.15
N GLN A 146 -31.25 7.71 -14.37
CA GLN A 146 -31.14 9.15 -14.63
C GLN A 146 -32.36 9.94 -14.14
N MET A 147 -33.56 9.38 -14.29
CA MET A 147 -34.80 10.02 -13.84
C MET A 147 -34.90 10.08 -12.31
N ASP A 148 -34.45 9.04 -11.61
CA ASP A 148 -34.49 8.98 -10.15
C ASP A 148 -33.41 9.88 -9.52
N LEU A 149 -32.22 9.95 -10.13
CA LEU A 149 -31.18 10.88 -9.73
C LEU A 149 -31.61 12.35 -9.86
N ARG A 150 -32.36 12.69 -10.92
CA ARG A 150 -32.94 14.05 -11.06
C ARG A 150 -33.92 14.42 -9.96
N LYS A 151 -34.61 13.44 -9.35
CA LYS A 151 -35.53 13.71 -8.22
C LYS A 151 -34.75 13.97 -6.92
N LEU A 152 -33.55 13.41 -6.79
CA LEU A 152 -32.69 13.54 -5.61
C LEU A 152 -31.87 14.83 -5.60
N ILE A 153 -31.59 15.42 -6.77
CA ILE A 153 -30.86 16.69 -6.89
C ILE A 153 -31.83 17.85 -6.61
N PRO A 154 -31.55 18.72 -5.60
CA PRO A 154 -32.38 19.88 -5.33
C PRO A 154 -32.44 20.81 -6.55
N LYS A 155 -33.65 21.21 -6.94
CA LYS A 155 -33.82 22.27 -7.95
C LYS A 155 -33.48 23.61 -7.29
N ILE A 156 -32.37 24.22 -7.72
CA ILE A 156 -32.01 25.59 -7.38
C ILE A 156 -32.73 26.53 -8.36
#